data_AF-A0A357IQ13-F1
#
_entry.id   AF-A0A357IQ13-F1
#
_cell.length_a   1.000
_cell.length_b   1.000
_cell.length_c   1.000
_cell.angle_alpha   90.00
_cell.angle_beta   90.00
_cell.angle_gamma   90.00
#
_symmetry.space_group_name_H-M   'P 1'
#
loop_
_entity.id
_entity.type
_entity.pdbx_description
1 polymer ?
#
loop_
_entity_poly.entity_id
_entity_poly.type
_entity_poly.pdbx_seq_one_letter_code
_entity_poly.pdbx_strand_id
1 'polypeptide(L)'
;MNGIRLGKISKRVEKALSLSLTSEVGVYASGDFLDSLAKTYPDHYLKIVDAIGKEILKSPDFVSFEQKKEEFRFLKIYCKNGIFSFWEIRLKHLGKPKKWMLVSFGRYQGKGIDFERV
;
A
#
# COMPACT_ATOMS: atom_id res chain seq x y z
N MET A 1 -15.71 -7.85 -9.72
CA MET A 1 -14.24 -7.72 -9.63
C MET A 1 -13.78 -8.65 -8.52
N ASN A 2 -13.15 -9.76 -8.88
CA ASN A 2 -12.56 -10.69 -7.92
C ASN A 2 -11.14 -10.20 -7.61
N GLY A 3 -10.86 -9.92 -6.34
CA GLY A 3 -9.56 -9.44 -5.89
C GLY A 3 -9.11 -10.25 -4.69
N ILE A 4 -7.80 -10.48 -4.60
CA ILE A 4 -7.21 -11.21 -3.47
C ILE A 4 -7.10 -10.23 -2.30
N ARG A 5 -7.59 -10.63 -1.13
CA ARG A 5 -7.47 -9.82 0.08
C ARG A 5 -6.03 -9.84 0.57
N LEU A 6 -5.42 -8.65 0.68
CA LEU A 6 -4.05 -8.47 1.17
C LEU A 6 -4.00 -8.14 2.67
N GLY A 7 -5.07 -7.54 3.19
CA GLY A 7 -5.10 -7.09 4.58
C GLY A 7 -6.34 -6.27 4.90
N LYS A 8 -6.17 -5.33 5.82
CA LYS A 8 -7.21 -4.38 6.21
C LYS A 8 -6.62 -3.03 6.62
N ILE A 9 -7.38 -1.95 6.43
CA ILE A 9 -7.08 -0.68 7.09
C ILE A 9 -7.36 -0.85 8.59
N SER A 10 -6.38 -0.55 9.43
CA SER A 10 -6.51 -0.76 10.87
C SER A 10 -7.31 0.37 11.53
N LYS A 11 -7.97 0.06 12.65
CA LYS A 11 -8.64 1.07 13.49
C LYS A 11 -7.68 2.16 14.00
N ARG A 12 -6.38 1.86 14.10
CA ARG A 12 -5.35 2.85 14.42
C ARG A 12 -5.23 3.91 13.33
N VAL A 13 -5.23 3.49 12.06
CA VAL A 13 -5.19 4.40 10.90
C VAL A 13 -6.45 5.26 10.84
N GLU A 14 -7.63 4.65 11.03
CA GLU A 14 -8.89 5.39 11.10
C GLU A 14 -8.86 6.48 12.16
N LYS A 15 -8.42 6.15 13.38
CA LYS A 15 -8.27 7.11 14.49
C LYS A 15 -7.25 8.21 14.17
N ALA A 16 -6.09 7.85 13.64
CA ALA A 16 -5.03 8.82 13.32
C ALA A 16 -5.48 9.84 12.27
N LEU A 17 -6.36 9.44 11.36
CA LEU A 17 -6.88 10.29 10.29
C LEU A 17 -8.27 10.87 10.58
N SER A 18 -8.81 10.65 11.79
CA SER A 18 -10.18 11.05 12.17
C SER A 18 -11.25 10.58 11.18
N LEU A 19 -11.12 9.35 10.67
CA LEU A 19 -12.05 8.73 9.74
C LEU A 19 -12.95 7.71 10.45
N SER A 20 -14.18 7.56 9.97
CA SER A 20 -15.09 6.49 10.38
C SER A 20 -15.37 5.58 9.18
N LEU A 21 -14.50 4.60 8.98
CA LEU A 21 -14.71 3.58 7.96
C LEU A 21 -15.56 2.45 8.58
N THR A 22 -16.25 1.67 7.73
CA THR A 22 -17.05 0.53 8.19
C THR A 22 -16.18 -0.50 8.93
N SER A 23 -16.79 -1.40 9.70
CA SER A 23 -16.10 -2.33 10.63
C SER A 23 -15.10 -3.29 9.97
N GLU A 24 -15.18 -3.52 8.65
CA GLU A 24 -14.25 -4.38 7.92
C GLU A 24 -13.75 -3.75 6.62
N VAL A 25 -12.71 -2.91 6.73
CA VAL A 25 -12.09 -2.27 5.58
C VAL A 25 -11.03 -3.18 4.95
N GLY A 26 -11.47 -4.23 4.26
CA GLY A 26 -10.56 -5.12 3.52
C GLY A 26 -9.82 -4.37 2.41
N VAL A 27 -8.51 -4.63 2.30
CA VAL A 27 -7.67 -4.14 1.20
C VAL A 27 -7.43 -5.28 0.22
N TYR A 28 -7.60 -5.02 -1.07
CA TYR A 28 -7.58 -6.03 -2.12
C TYR A 28 -6.65 -5.65 -3.28
N ALA A 29 -6.10 -6.64 -3.97
CA ALA A 29 -5.43 -6.46 -5.26
C ALA A 29 -6.22 -7.13 -6.39
N SER A 30 -6.30 -6.48 -7.55
CA SER A 30 -6.86 -7.08 -8.77
C SER A 30 -5.85 -8.04 -9.42
N GLY A 31 -6.35 -8.94 -10.27
CA GLY A 31 -5.50 -9.78 -11.13
C GLY A 31 -4.52 -8.93 -11.95
N ASP A 32 -5.02 -7.89 -12.63
CA ASP A 32 -4.19 -6.99 -13.45
C ASP A 32 -3.04 -6.34 -12.66
N PHE A 33 -3.26 -5.98 -11.40
CA PHE A 33 -2.20 -5.44 -10.54
C PHE A 33 -1.15 -6.50 -10.24
N LEU A 34 -1.59 -7.72 -9.89
CA LEU A 34 -0.68 -8.83 -9.58
C LEU A 34 0.12 -9.24 -10.81
N ASP A 35 -0.50 -9.27 -11.98
CA ASP A 35 0.16 -9.55 -13.26
C ASP A 35 1.18 -8.47 -13.61
N SER A 36 0.83 -7.19 -13.42
CA SER A 36 1.78 -6.09 -13.58
C SER A 36 2.97 -6.23 -12.62
N LEU A 37 2.71 -6.57 -11.36
CA LEU A 37 3.76 -6.72 -10.35
C LEU A 37 4.66 -7.92 -10.66
N ALA A 38 4.10 -9.04 -11.12
CA ALA A 38 4.83 -10.21 -11.57
C ALA A 38 5.69 -9.92 -12.81
N LYS A 39 5.20 -9.08 -13.73
CA LYS A 39 6.00 -8.63 -14.89
C LYS A 39 7.18 -7.74 -14.48
N THR A 40 6.97 -6.83 -13.52
CA THR A 40 8.03 -5.92 -13.05
C THR A 40 9.04 -6.61 -12.13
N TYR A 41 8.58 -7.53 -11.27
CA TYR A 41 9.38 -8.19 -10.24
C TYR A 41 9.16 -9.71 -10.23
N PRO A 42 9.52 -10.44 -11.30
CA PRO A 42 9.15 -11.85 -11.49
C PRO A 42 9.58 -12.76 -10.34
N ASP A 43 10.77 -12.56 -9.79
CA ASP A 43 11.32 -13.43 -8.74
C ASP A 43 10.84 -13.07 -7.32
N HIS A 44 10.18 -11.92 -7.17
CA HIS A 44 9.94 -11.32 -5.85
C HIS A 44 8.51 -10.80 -5.63
N TYR A 45 7.64 -10.80 -6.64
CA TYR A 45 6.31 -10.21 -6.52
C TYR A 45 5.48 -10.80 -5.37
N LEU A 46 5.56 -12.11 -5.11
CA LEU A 46 4.88 -12.73 -3.96
C LEU A 46 5.40 -12.22 -2.61
N LYS A 47 6.72 -11.99 -2.50
CA LYS A 47 7.33 -11.39 -1.29
C LYS A 47 6.86 -9.95 -1.12
N ILE A 48 6.73 -9.20 -2.22
CA ILE A 48 6.20 -7.83 -2.20
C ILE A 48 4.73 -7.84 -1.75
N VAL A 49 3.91 -8.74 -2.29
CA VAL A 49 2.50 -8.91 -1.90
C VAL A 49 2.38 -9.23 -0.40
N ASP A 50 3.22 -10.13 0.11
CA ASP A 50 3.23 -10.49 1.53
C ASP A 50 3.66 -9.31 2.42
N ALA A 51 4.70 -8.58 2.02
CA ALA A 51 5.19 -7.39 2.74
C ALA A 51 4.17 -6.24 2.74
N ILE A 52 3.42 -6.04 1.66
CA ILE A 52 2.31 -5.06 1.63
C ILE A 52 1.30 -5.37 2.75
N GLY A 53 0.88 -6.62 2.87
CA GLY A 53 -0.09 -7.04 3.89
C GLY A 53 0.47 -7.00 5.31
N LYS A 54 1.65 -7.59 5.51
CA LYS A 54 2.22 -7.84 6.85
C LYS A 54 2.97 -6.66 7.44
N GLU A 55 3.57 -5.81 6.60
CA GLU A 55 4.45 -4.73 7.06
C GLU A 55 3.81 -3.36 6.83
N ILE A 56 3.41 -3.07 5.59
CA ILE A 56 2.97 -1.72 5.20
C ILE A 56 1.56 -1.43 5.73
N LEU A 57 0.57 -2.28 5.45
CA LEU A 57 -0.80 -2.06 5.90
C LEU A 57 -0.95 -2.21 7.42
N LYS A 58 -0.16 -3.10 8.03
CA LYS A 58 -0.21 -3.39 9.46
C LYS A 58 0.46 -2.30 10.30
N SER A 59 1.61 -1.80 9.86
CA SER A 59 2.46 -0.88 10.62
C SER A 59 3.13 0.16 9.73
N PRO A 60 2.34 1.02 9.05
CA PRO A 60 2.90 2.11 8.25
C PRO A 60 3.63 3.10 9.15
N ASP A 61 4.68 3.74 8.63
CA ASP A 61 5.32 4.86 9.32
C ASP A 61 4.56 6.16 9.09
N PHE A 62 4.01 6.32 7.88
CA PHE A 62 3.15 7.44 7.52
C PHE A 62 1.90 6.96 6.80
N VAL A 63 0.79 7.66 7.04
CA VAL A 63 -0.45 7.45 6.33
C VAL A 63 -1.12 8.79 6.06
N SER A 64 -1.69 8.95 4.88
CA SER A 64 -2.50 10.11 4.52
C SER A 64 -3.75 9.67 3.76
N PHE A 65 -4.79 10.52 3.82
CA PHE A 65 -6.03 10.30 3.11
C PHE A 65 -6.44 11.58 2.37
N GLU A 66 -6.65 11.47 1.07
CA GLU A 66 -7.14 12.55 0.22
C GLU A 66 -8.64 12.37 -0.03
N GLN A 67 -9.46 13.06 0.75
CA GLN A 67 -10.92 12.89 0.75
C GLN A 67 -11.56 13.10 -0.63
N LYS A 68 -11.13 14.12 -1.38
CA LYS A 68 -11.66 14.41 -2.73
C LYS A 68 -11.44 13.27 -3.73
N LYS A 69 -10.39 12.46 -3.54
CA LYS A 69 -10.03 11.36 -4.44
C LYS A 69 -10.40 9.98 -3.88
N GLU A 70 -10.94 9.92 -2.66
CA GLU A 70 -11.09 8.69 -1.88
C GLU A 70 -9.81 7.82 -1.97
N GLU A 71 -8.64 8.43 -1.74
CA GLU A 71 -7.33 7.79 -1.90
C GLU A 71 -6.60 7.75 -0.56
N PHE A 72 -6.13 6.57 -0.15
CA PHE A 72 -5.13 6.45 0.90
C PHE A 72 -3.74 6.34 0.30
N ARG A 73 -2.76 6.93 1.00
CA ARG A 73 -1.34 6.65 0.79
C ARG A 73 -0.74 6.13 2.08
N PHE A 74 -0.06 5.00 1.98
CA PHE A 74 0.73 4.43 3.07
C PHE A 74 2.19 4.44 2.65
N LEU A 75 3.05 4.82 3.59
CA LEU A 75 4.48 4.86 3.40
C LEU A 75 5.17 4.11 4.54
N LYS A 76 6.12 3.26 4.16
CA LYS A 76 6.99 2.52 5.06
C LYS A 76 8.44 2.84 4.76
N ILE A 77 9.21 3.22 5.76
CA ILE A 77 10.63 3.55 5.66
C ILE A 77 11.45 2.38 6.17
N TYR A 78 12.49 2.02 5.42
CA TYR A 78 13.50 1.04 5.78
C TYR A 78 14.87 1.72 5.73
N CYS A 79 15.67 1.52 6.77
CA CYS A 79 17.06 1.97 6.81
C CYS A 79 17.98 0.77 6.92
N LYS A 80 18.91 0.62 5.96
CA LYS A 80 19.94 -0.42 6.00
C LYS A 80 21.28 0.19 5.60
N ASN A 81 22.28 0.07 6.47
CA ASN A 81 23.63 0.60 6.25
C ASN A 81 23.67 2.09 5.86
N GLY A 82 22.83 2.92 6.49
CA GLY A 82 22.72 4.35 6.19
C GLY A 82 22.00 4.70 4.88
N ILE A 83 21.50 3.71 4.15
CA ILE A 83 20.69 3.90 2.95
C ILE A 83 19.21 3.85 3.36
N PHE A 84 18.49 4.92 3.03
CA PHE A 84 17.05 4.98 3.20
C PHE A 84 16.35 4.45 1.95
N SER A 85 15.34 3.62 2.19
CA SER A 85 14.41 3.21 1.15
C SER A 85 13.00 3.34 1.69
N PHE A 86 12.07 3.74 0.83
CA PHE A 86 10.67 3.77 1.21
C PHE A 86 9.80 3.04 0.21
N TRP A 87 8.77 2.42 0.74
CA TRP A 87 7.75 1.72 -0.02
C TRP A 87 6.48 2.52 0.13
N GLU A 88 5.93 2.95 -1.00
CA GLU A 88 4.63 3.61 -1.10
C GLU A 88 3.61 2.63 -1.66
N ILE A 89 2.44 2.57 -1.03
CA ILE A 89 1.24 2.01 -1.67
C ILE A 89 0.13 3.05 -1.71
N ARG A 90 -0.66 2.98 -2.78
CA ARG A 90 -1.86 3.80 -2.94
C ARG A 90 -3.09 2.91 -3.01
N LEU A 91 -4.09 3.24 -2.21
CA LEU A 91 -5.38 2.56 -2.22
C LEU A 91 -6.45 3.51 -2.72
N LYS A 92 -7.36 3.01 -3.56
CA LYS A 92 -8.56 3.73 -3.98
C LYS A 92 -9.82 2.92 -3.74
N HIS A 93 -10.92 3.62 -3.47
CA HIS A 93 -12.22 3.00 -3.30
C HIS A 93 -12.87 2.72 -4.67
N LEU A 94 -12.84 1.46 -5.13
CA LEU A 94 -13.22 1.07 -6.50
C LEU A 94 -14.06 -0.22 -6.53
N GLY A 95 -14.74 -0.47 -7.66
CA GLY A 95 -15.48 -1.72 -7.93
C GLY A 95 -16.94 -1.76 -7.44
N LYS A 96 -17.59 -2.91 -7.62
CA LYS A 96 -18.97 -3.22 -7.16
C LYS A 96 -18.98 -4.62 -6.49
N PRO A 97 -19.35 -4.77 -5.20
CA PRO A 97 -19.48 -3.68 -4.21
C PRO A 97 -18.17 -2.90 -4.08
N LYS A 98 -18.24 -1.63 -3.64
CA LYS A 98 -17.03 -0.80 -3.49
C LYS A 98 -16.06 -1.45 -2.50
N LYS A 99 -14.79 -1.51 -2.86
CA LYS A 99 -13.69 -2.09 -2.07
C LYS A 99 -12.48 -1.18 -2.11
N TRP A 100 -11.63 -1.25 -1.09
CA TRP A 100 -10.34 -0.57 -1.11
C TRP A 100 -9.35 -1.40 -1.90
N MET A 101 -9.01 -0.90 -3.09
CA MET A 101 -8.17 -1.59 -4.06
C MET A 101 -6.78 -0.96 -4.05
N LEU A 102 -5.75 -1.80 -4.02
CA LEU A 102 -4.38 -1.41 -4.29
C LEU A 102 -4.28 -1.01 -5.77
N VAL A 103 -3.88 0.24 -6.03
CA VAL A 103 -3.77 0.78 -7.39
C VAL A 103 -2.34 1.12 -7.79
N SER A 104 -1.43 1.23 -6.81
CA SER A 104 -0.02 1.51 -7.08
C SER A 104 0.86 0.96 -5.96
N PHE A 105 2.02 0.46 -6.35
CA PHE A 105 3.15 0.14 -5.50
C PHE A 105 4.40 0.81 -6.09
N GLY A 106 5.15 1.50 -5.24
CA GLY A 106 6.41 2.13 -5.62
C GLY A 106 7.46 1.88 -4.56
N ARG A 107 8.65 1.45 -4.98
CA ARG A 107 9.84 1.44 -4.16
C ARG A 107 10.73 2.59 -4.59
N TYR A 108 11.30 3.27 -3.61
CA TYR A 108 12.22 4.37 -3.83
C TYR A 108 13.43 4.18 -2.93
N GLN A 109 14.60 4.55 -3.44
CA GLN A 109 15.84 4.55 -2.68
C GLN A 109 16.54 5.88 -2.82
N GLY A 110 17.20 6.29 -1.75
CA GLY A 110 17.90 7.57 -1.71
C GLY A 110 19.11 7.53 -0.80
N LYS A 111 20.04 8.44 -1.08
CA LYS A 111 21.12 8.83 -0.17
C LYS A 111 20.83 10.26 0.29
N GLY A 112 20.57 10.46 1.58
CA GLY A 112 20.19 11.78 2.09
C GLY A 112 18.72 12.12 1.78
N ILE A 113 18.48 13.30 1.17
CA ILE A 113 17.13 13.82 0.87
C ILE A 113 16.69 13.53 -0.58
N ASP A 114 17.61 13.05 -1.43
CA ASP A 114 17.35 12.74 -2.83
C ASP A 114 16.90 11.29 -2.98
N PHE A 115 15.74 11.08 -3.62
CA PHE A 115 15.14 9.77 -3.79
C PHE A 115 14.75 9.51 -5.24
N GLU A 116 15.11 8.33 -5.71
CA GLU A 116 14.77 7.85 -7.05
C GLU A 116 13.90 6.59 -6.96
N ARG A 117 13.01 6.41 -7.93
CA ARG A 117 12.16 5.22 -8.04
C ARG A 117 13.02 4.04 -8.51
N VAL A 118 12.87 2.89 -7.87
CA VAL A 118 13.66 1.66 -8.12
C VAL A 118 12.78 0.53 -8.63
#